data_AF-A0A2D8QQ94-F1
#
_entry.id   AF-A0A2D8QQ94-F1
#
_cell.length_a   1.000
_cell.length_b   1.000
_cell.length_c   1.000
_cell.angle_alpha   90.00
_cell.angle_beta   90.00
_cell.angle_gamma   90.00
#
_symmetry.space_group_name_H-M   'P 1'
#
loop_
_entity.id
_entity.type
_entity.pdbx_description
1 polymer ?
#
loop_
_entity_poly.entity_id
_entity_poly.type
_entity_poly.pdbx_seq_one_letter_code
_entity_poly.pdbx_strand_id
1 'polypeptide(L)'
;MAMSLVAHYPDKKKLVSSMIDLAVEELNHFRQVMRLLEDRNLIVTADEKDPYVNEMRTHVRKGPEEYFLDRLLSGAVIEARGEERFRRISESLEDEKLKNFYSRLAISERGHHELFVKLANTYFEHNLVSERLDEWLTIEEKIIRTLPIRSRLH
;
A
#
# COMPACT_ATOMS: atom_id res chain seq x y z
N MET A 1 -5.35 0.10 -6.85
CA MET A 1 -5.09 1.54 -6.60
C MET A 1 -4.33 2.19 -7.76
N ALA A 2 -3.24 1.60 -8.22
CA ALA A 2 -2.39 2.16 -9.27
C ALA A 2 -3.10 2.45 -10.60
N MET A 3 -3.81 1.46 -11.17
CA MET A 3 -4.53 1.66 -12.44
C MET A 3 -5.65 2.70 -12.36
N SER A 4 -6.25 2.90 -11.19
CA SER A 4 -7.24 3.97 -11.00
C SER A 4 -6.59 5.35 -10.80
N LEU A 5 -5.29 5.44 -10.50
CA LEU A 5 -4.53 6.70 -10.61
C LEU A 5 -4.20 6.99 -12.08
N VAL A 6 -3.78 5.98 -12.84
CA VAL A 6 -3.51 6.09 -14.29
C VAL A 6 -4.74 6.60 -15.03
N ALA A 7 -5.90 5.98 -14.81
CA ALA A 7 -7.13 6.36 -15.49
C ALA A 7 -7.64 7.76 -15.10
N HIS A 8 -7.37 8.23 -13.88
CA HIS A 8 -7.89 9.49 -13.36
C HIS A 8 -6.99 10.69 -13.68
N TYR A 9 -5.69 10.46 -13.87
CA TYR A 9 -4.69 11.51 -14.12
C TYR A 9 -3.82 11.19 -15.35
N PRO A 10 -4.43 10.99 -16.54
CA PRO A 10 -3.70 10.56 -17.74
C PRO A 10 -2.68 11.60 -18.26
N ASP A 11 -2.84 12.87 -17.89
CA ASP A 11 -1.95 13.99 -18.20
C ASP A 11 -0.62 13.94 -17.42
N LYS A 12 -0.59 13.25 -16.27
CA LYS A 12 0.55 13.21 -15.36
C LYS A 12 1.53 12.10 -15.76
N LYS A 13 2.30 12.31 -16.84
CA LYS A 13 3.19 11.30 -17.45
C LYS A 13 4.04 10.50 -16.46
N LYS A 14 4.71 11.16 -15.50
CA LYS A 14 5.54 10.49 -14.49
C LYS A 14 4.72 9.64 -13.52
N LEU A 15 3.52 10.09 -13.15
CA LEU A 15 2.60 9.30 -12.34
C LEU A 15 2.14 8.07 -13.14
N VAL A 16 1.74 8.27 -14.40
CA VAL A 16 1.26 7.19 -15.27
C VAL A 16 2.31 6.10 -15.42
N SER A 17 3.57 6.45 -15.77
CA SER A 17 4.63 5.45 -15.90
C SER A 17 4.89 4.71 -14.58
N SER A 18 5.04 5.45 -13.48
CA SER A 18 5.32 4.85 -12.17
C SER A 18 4.19 3.94 -11.67
N MET A 19 2.93 4.29 -11.93
CA MET A 19 1.78 3.47 -11.51
C MET A 19 1.58 2.24 -12.40
N ILE A 20 1.99 2.28 -13.68
CA ILE A 20 2.00 1.08 -14.52
C ILE A 20 3.06 0.11 -14.02
N ASP A 21 4.28 0.59 -13.75
CA ASP A 21 5.37 -0.26 -13.23
C ASP A 21 4.99 -0.89 -11.89
N LEU A 22 4.46 -0.10 -10.96
CA LEU A 22 3.94 -0.58 -9.67
C LEU A 22 2.83 -1.64 -9.86
N ALA A 23 1.88 -1.41 -10.77
CA ALA A 23 0.80 -2.37 -11.02
C ALA A 23 1.32 -3.71 -11.56
N VAL A 24 2.36 -3.69 -12.40
CA VAL A 24 3.00 -4.90 -12.93
C VAL A 24 3.74 -5.64 -11.81
N GLU A 25 4.46 -4.93 -10.96
CA GLU A 25 5.14 -5.47 -9.79
C GLU A 25 4.16 -6.15 -8.82
N GLU A 26 3.04 -5.51 -8.50
CA GLU A 26 2.03 -6.09 -7.61
C GLU A 26 1.35 -7.34 -8.19
N LEU A 27 1.12 -7.38 -9.51
CA LEU A 27 0.64 -8.60 -10.16
C LEU A 27 1.67 -9.73 -10.10
N ASN A 28 2.98 -9.39 -10.11
CA ASN A 28 4.03 -10.37 -9.91
C ASN A 28 4.09 -10.85 -8.45
N HIS A 29 3.86 -9.99 -7.45
CA HIS A 29 3.71 -10.41 -6.05
C HIS A 29 2.53 -11.35 -5.88
N PHE A 30 1.36 -10.98 -6.40
CA PHE A 30 0.17 -11.81 -6.35
C PHE A 30 0.41 -13.19 -6.98
N ARG A 31 1.07 -13.25 -8.15
CA ARG A 31 1.45 -14.52 -8.78
C ARG A 31 2.34 -15.38 -7.87
N GLN A 32 3.28 -14.78 -7.14
CA GLN A 32 4.13 -15.51 -6.21
C GLN A 32 3.34 -16.07 -5.02
N VAL A 33 2.39 -15.30 -4.46
CA VAL A 33 1.49 -15.80 -3.40
C VAL A 33 0.67 -16.99 -3.91
N MET A 34 0.11 -16.91 -5.12
CA MET A 34 -0.67 -18.02 -5.69
C MET A 34 0.14 -19.30 -5.83
N ARG A 35 1.40 -19.22 -6.25
CA ARG A 35 2.30 -20.37 -6.30
C ARG A 35 2.59 -20.96 -4.92
N LEU A 36 2.75 -20.11 -3.90
CA LEU A 36 2.95 -20.58 -2.52
C LEU A 36 1.72 -21.31 -1.97
N LEU A 37 0.51 -20.86 -2.33
CA LEU A 37 -0.73 -21.54 -1.97
C LEU A 37 -0.84 -22.89 -2.69
N GLU A 38 -0.56 -22.94 -3.99
CA GLU A 38 -0.57 -24.16 -4.80
C GLU A 38 0.43 -25.21 -4.29
N ASP A 39 1.68 -24.80 -4.01
CA ASP A 39 2.73 -25.66 -3.43
C ASP A 39 2.31 -26.29 -2.09
N ARG A 40 1.36 -25.65 -1.39
CA ARG A 40 0.82 -26.08 -0.09
C ARG A 40 -0.54 -26.76 -0.20
N ASN A 41 -1.04 -26.99 -1.42
CA ASN A 41 -2.36 -27.54 -1.70
C ASN A 41 -3.50 -26.71 -1.05
N LEU A 42 -3.35 -25.39 -1.05
CA LEU A 42 -4.32 -24.41 -0.55
C LEU A 42 -5.02 -23.71 -1.71
N ILE A 43 -6.26 -23.27 -1.48
CA ILE A 43 -7.04 -22.44 -2.41
C ILE A 43 -7.26 -21.06 -1.83
N VAL A 44 -7.29 -20.04 -2.70
CA VAL A 44 -7.64 -18.69 -2.29
C VAL A 44 -9.12 -18.64 -1.90
N THR A 45 -9.44 -17.95 -0.80
CA THR A 45 -10.82 -17.71 -0.40
C THR A 45 -11.42 -16.55 -1.18
N ALA A 46 -12.74 -16.41 -1.12
CA ALA A 46 -13.41 -15.22 -1.63
C ALA A 46 -12.83 -13.95 -0.98
N ASP A 47 -12.74 -12.89 -1.77
CA ASP A 47 -12.28 -11.59 -1.29
C ASP A 47 -13.32 -10.98 -0.33
N GLU A 48 -12.82 -10.30 0.69
CA GLU A 48 -13.63 -9.66 1.72
C GLU A 48 -13.38 -8.16 1.70
N LYS A 49 -14.37 -7.39 2.16
CA LYS A 49 -14.15 -5.95 2.34
C LYS A 49 -13.03 -5.73 3.35
N ASP A 50 -12.07 -4.88 2.98
CA ASP A 50 -11.00 -4.46 3.89
C ASP A 50 -11.47 -3.25 4.73
N PRO A 51 -11.86 -3.42 6.02
CA PRO A 51 -12.22 -2.32 6.90
C PRO A 51 -11.14 -1.25 7.03
N TYR A 52 -9.85 -1.62 6.97
CA TYR A 52 -8.75 -0.66 7.06
C TYR A 52 -8.75 0.30 5.88
N VAL A 53 -8.70 -0.25 4.66
CA VAL A 53 -8.67 0.56 3.42
C VAL A 53 -9.98 1.32 3.24
N ASN A 54 -11.11 0.73 3.62
CA ASN A 54 -12.40 1.41 3.55
C ASN A 54 -12.49 2.59 4.51
N GLU A 55 -12.00 2.45 5.74
CA GLU A 55 -11.95 3.55 6.70
C GLU A 55 -10.95 4.63 6.25
N MET A 56 -9.75 4.26 5.80
CA MET A 56 -8.78 5.21 5.24
C MET A 56 -9.40 6.06 4.11
N ARG A 57 -10.25 5.46 3.26
CA ARG A 57 -10.94 6.18 2.18
C ARG A 57 -11.93 7.24 2.65
N THR A 58 -12.51 7.13 3.85
CA THR A 58 -13.47 8.13 4.36
C THR A 58 -12.80 9.47 4.67
N HIS A 59 -11.49 9.45 4.94
CA HIS A 59 -10.68 10.61 5.28
C HIS A 59 -10.09 11.34 4.07
N VAL A 60 -10.25 10.79 2.87
CA VAL A 60 -9.80 11.43 1.63
C VAL A 60 -10.65 12.68 1.37
N ARG A 61 -9.98 13.83 1.29
CA ARG A 61 -10.63 15.12 1.07
C ARG A 61 -11.25 15.23 -0.32
N LYS A 62 -12.27 16.07 -0.39
CA LYS A 62 -12.92 16.47 -1.64
C LYS A 62 -12.19 17.69 -2.21
N GLY A 63 -12.17 17.81 -3.54
CA GLY A 63 -11.42 18.84 -4.28
C GLY A 63 -10.37 18.17 -5.16
N PRO A 64 -10.12 18.67 -6.38
CA PRO A 64 -9.28 17.96 -7.36
C PRO A 64 -7.82 17.80 -6.89
N GLU A 65 -7.26 18.81 -6.24
CA GLU A 65 -5.88 18.79 -5.74
C GLU A 65 -5.75 18.02 -4.43
N GLU A 66 -6.65 18.26 -3.48
CA GLU A 66 -6.67 17.57 -2.20
C GLU A 66 -6.93 16.08 -2.36
N TYR A 67 -7.86 15.70 -3.25
CA TYR A 67 -8.13 14.30 -3.59
C TYR A 67 -6.90 13.64 -4.22
N PHE A 68 -6.16 14.35 -5.08
CA PHE A 68 -4.95 13.80 -5.67
C PHE A 68 -3.85 13.60 -4.62
N LEU A 69 -3.55 14.62 -3.82
CA LEU A 69 -2.56 14.54 -2.75
C LEU A 69 -2.90 13.42 -1.77
N ASP A 70 -4.16 13.35 -1.33
CA ASP A 70 -4.61 12.36 -0.36
C ASP A 70 -4.55 10.94 -0.90
N ARG A 71 -4.81 10.72 -2.19
CA ARG A 71 -4.63 9.40 -2.81
C ARG A 71 -3.18 8.96 -2.86
N LEU A 72 -2.24 9.88 -3.05
CA LEU A 72 -0.81 9.55 -2.99
C LEU A 72 -0.38 9.24 -1.56
N LEU A 73 -0.75 10.09 -0.59
CA LEU A 73 -0.30 9.93 0.79
C LEU A 73 -0.98 8.78 1.52
N SER A 74 -2.28 8.55 1.31
CA SER A 74 -2.93 7.34 1.82
C SER A 74 -2.32 6.08 1.22
N GLY A 75 -1.96 6.10 -0.07
CA GLY A 75 -1.19 5.03 -0.70
C GLY A 75 0.13 4.79 0.02
N ALA A 76 0.94 5.84 0.23
CA ALA A 76 2.20 5.73 0.97
C ALA A 76 2.03 5.08 2.35
N VAL A 77 1.01 5.50 3.11
CA VAL A 77 0.79 4.98 4.46
C VAL A 77 0.34 3.50 4.44
N ILE A 78 -0.50 3.11 3.49
CA ILE A 78 -0.94 1.71 3.34
C ILE A 78 0.26 0.80 3.04
N GLU A 79 1.10 1.18 2.07
CA GLU A 79 2.31 0.41 1.71
C GLU A 79 3.29 0.36 2.90
N ALA A 80 3.47 1.46 3.64
CA ALA A 80 4.32 1.49 4.84
C ALA A 80 3.80 0.56 5.95
N ARG A 81 2.48 0.43 6.13
CA ARG A 81 1.90 -0.53 7.08
C ARG A 81 2.10 -1.97 6.61
N GLY A 82 1.94 -2.23 5.31
CA GLY A 82 2.25 -3.51 4.69
C GLY A 82 3.70 -3.92 4.92
N GLU A 83 4.63 -2.99 4.69
CA GLU A 83 6.06 -3.16 4.93
C GLU A 83 6.38 -3.57 6.37
N GLU A 84 5.85 -2.83 7.35
CA GLU A 84 6.07 -3.10 8.76
C GLU A 84 5.56 -4.50 9.14
N ARG A 85 4.33 -4.85 8.72
CA ARG A 85 3.71 -6.14 9.07
C ARG A 85 4.42 -7.30 8.39
N PHE A 86 4.77 -7.20 7.11
CA PHE A 86 5.55 -8.24 6.43
C PHE A 86 6.93 -8.44 7.07
N ARG A 87 7.60 -7.35 7.50
CA ARG A 87 8.88 -7.48 8.20
C ARG A 87 8.71 -8.26 9.50
N ARG A 88 7.76 -7.86 10.35
CA ARG A 88 7.47 -8.57 11.61
C ARG A 88 7.12 -10.04 11.39
N ILE A 89 6.32 -10.34 10.36
CA ILE A 89 6.00 -11.73 9.99
C ILE A 89 7.28 -12.47 9.62
N SER A 90 8.12 -11.90 8.76
CA SER A 90 9.37 -12.54 8.33
C SER A 90 10.32 -12.85 9.50
N GLU A 91 10.40 -11.95 10.48
CA GLU A 91 11.24 -12.11 11.67
C GLU A 91 10.73 -13.18 12.64
N SER A 92 9.43 -13.52 12.57
CA SER A 92 8.77 -14.44 13.51
C SER A 92 8.57 -15.86 12.95
N LEU A 93 8.87 -16.09 11.67
CA LEU A 93 8.66 -17.37 11.00
C LEU A 93 9.87 -18.30 11.12
N GLU A 94 9.62 -19.58 11.41
CA GLU A 94 10.62 -20.65 11.37
C GLU A 94 10.85 -21.20 9.95
N ASP A 95 9.83 -21.15 9.09
CA ASP A 95 9.91 -21.60 7.70
C ASP A 95 10.78 -20.63 6.89
N GLU A 96 12.01 -21.04 6.60
CA GLU A 96 12.99 -20.22 5.86
C GLU A 96 12.51 -19.81 4.46
N LYS A 97 11.69 -20.62 3.77
CA LYS A 97 11.13 -20.23 2.45
C LYS A 97 10.16 -19.07 2.62
N LEU A 98 9.28 -19.11 3.63
CA LEU A 98 8.32 -18.03 3.89
C LEU A 98 8.99 -16.79 4.46
N LYS A 99 9.95 -16.94 5.37
CA LYS A 99 10.74 -15.84 5.91
C LYS A 99 11.43 -15.03 4.80
N ASN A 100 12.13 -15.71 3.90
CA ASN A 100 12.77 -15.06 2.74
C ASN A 100 11.75 -14.46 1.76
N PHE A 101 10.55 -15.04 1.65
CA PHE A 101 9.49 -14.48 0.83
C PHE A 101 8.95 -13.17 1.40
N TYR A 102 8.52 -13.17 2.68
CA TYR A 102 7.99 -11.97 3.33
C TYR A 102 9.03 -10.87 3.52
N SER A 103 10.30 -11.22 3.75
CA SER A 103 11.39 -10.23 3.80
C SER A 103 11.55 -9.48 2.47
N ARG A 104 11.48 -10.19 1.34
CA ARG A 104 11.52 -9.57 0.00
C ARG A 104 10.29 -8.70 -0.28
N LEU A 105 9.10 -9.15 0.11
CA LEU A 105 7.89 -8.32 0.02
C LEU A 105 8.06 -7.02 0.83
N ALA A 106 8.51 -7.10 2.08
CA ALA A 106 8.75 -5.91 2.90
C ALA A 106 9.73 -4.91 2.23
N ILE A 107 10.78 -5.41 1.56
CA ILE A 107 11.70 -4.54 0.82
C ILE A 107 11.00 -3.85 -0.36
N SER A 108 10.09 -4.54 -1.06
CA SER A 108 9.32 -3.96 -2.15
C SER A 108 8.36 -2.88 -1.68
N GLU A 109 7.58 -3.17 -0.63
CA GLU A 109 6.64 -2.22 -0.01
C GLU A 109 7.34 -0.95 0.47
N ARG A 110 8.60 -1.07 0.92
CA ARG A 110 9.45 0.10 1.23
C ARG A 110 9.61 1.00 0.02
N GLY A 111 10.00 0.42 -1.10
CA GLY A 111 10.14 1.14 -2.37
C GLY A 111 8.82 1.78 -2.81
N HIS A 112 7.69 1.12 -2.56
CA HIS A 112 6.37 1.63 -2.93
C HIS A 112 5.95 2.83 -2.10
N HIS A 113 6.08 2.80 -0.77
CA HIS A 113 5.70 3.97 0.03
C HIS A 113 6.60 5.17 -0.26
N GLU A 114 7.90 4.95 -0.46
CA GLU A 114 8.85 5.99 -0.87
C GLU A 114 8.47 6.59 -2.24
N LEU A 115 8.05 5.75 -3.18
CA LEU A 115 7.57 6.17 -4.50
C LEU A 115 6.35 7.10 -4.38
N PHE A 116 5.36 6.74 -3.56
CA PHE A 116 4.17 7.57 -3.36
C PHE A 116 4.51 8.94 -2.76
N VAL A 117 5.36 9.00 -1.72
CA VAL A 117 5.82 10.27 -1.14
C VAL A 117 6.62 11.09 -2.14
N LYS A 118 7.48 10.46 -2.95
CA LYS A 118 8.22 11.12 -4.02
C LYS A 118 7.32 11.69 -5.11
N LEU A 119 6.26 10.97 -5.48
CA LEU A 119 5.27 11.46 -6.43
C LEU A 119 4.50 12.64 -5.85
N ALA A 120 4.11 12.60 -4.56
CA ALA A 120 3.46 13.73 -3.90
C ALA A 120 4.33 14.98 -3.95
N ASN A 121 5.61 14.88 -3.57
CA ASN A 121 6.59 15.97 -3.66
C ASN A 121 6.92 16.41 -5.09
N THR A 122 6.56 15.63 -6.11
CA THR A 122 6.74 16.05 -7.52
C THR A 122 5.64 17.01 -7.95
N TYR A 123 4.42 16.88 -7.40
CA TYR A 123 3.24 17.63 -7.86
C TYR A 123 2.77 18.69 -6.86
N PHE A 124 3.31 18.70 -5.63
CA PHE A 124 2.90 19.58 -4.55
C PHE A 124 4.12 20.11 -3.79
N GLU A 125 3.96 21.26 -3.14
CA GLU A 125 4.98 21.86 -2.28
C GLU A 125 5.34 20.94 -1.11
N HIS A 126 6.63 20.87 -0.78
CA HIS A 126 7.15 19.93 0.21
C HIS A 126 6.51 20.11 1.60
N ASN A 127 6.31 21.36 2.04
CA ASN A 127 5.70 21.63 3.34
C ASN A 127 4.25 21.12 3.40
N LEU A 128 3.48 21.33 2.34
CA LEU A 128 2.11 20.82 2.24
C LEU A 128 2.07 19.29 2.29
N VAL A 129 3.01 18.64 1.60
CA VAL A 129 3.14 17.18 1.61
C VAL A 129 3.48 16.67 3.01
N SER A 130 4.45 17.29 3.68
CA SER A 130 4.89 16.90 5.02
C SER A 130 3.78 17.05 6.05
N GLU A 131 3.15 18.22 6.11
CA GLU A 131 2.04 18.50 7.04
C GLU A 131 0.89 17.50 6.83
N ARG A 132 0.52 17.25 5.57
CA ARG A 132 -0.57 16.32 5.28
C ARG A 132 -0.19 14.87 5.55
N LEU A 133 1.09 14.49 5.40
CA LEU A 133 1.55 13.15 5.74
C LEU A 133 1.44 12.92 7.26
N ASP A 134 1.83 13.89 8.09
CA ASP A 134 1.69 13.80 9.55
C ASP A 134 0.21 13.63 9.98
N GLU A 135 -0.70 14.33 9.30
CA GLU A 135 -2.14 14.13 9.49
C GLU A 135 -2.58 12.70 9.12
N TRP A 136 -2.10 12.16 8.00
CA TRP A 136 -2.40 10.79 7.58
C TRP A 136 -1.87 9.74 8.56
N LEU A 137 -0.68 9.95 9.13
CA LEU A 137 -0.14 9.07 10.17
C LEU A 137 -1.03 9.09 11.43
N THR A 138 -1.51 10.26 11.83
CA THR A 138 -2.45 10.41 12.96
C THR A 138 -3.80 9.75 12.68
N ILE A 139 -4.31 9.85 11.44
CA ILE A 139 -5.54 9.20 11.00
C ILE A 139 -5.37 7.69 11.07
N GLU A 140 -4.29 7.17 10.47
CA GLU A 140 -4.05 5.74 10.39
C GLU A 140 -3.83 5.11 11.77
N GLU A 141 -3.14 5.79 12.68
CA GLU A 141 -2.97 5.33 14.06
C GLU A 141 -4.32 5.13 14.76
N LYS A 142 -5.28 6.03 14.54
CA LYS A 142 -6.63 5.89 15.11
C LYS A 142 -7.37 4.71 14.49
N ILE A 143 -7.24 4.50 13.19
CA ILE A 143 -7.88 3.40 12.48
C ILE A 143 -7.31 2.07 12.97
N ILE A 144 -5.98 1.90 12.98
CA ILE A 144 -5.33 0.63 13.34
C ILE A 144 -5.68 0.18 14.76
N ARG A 145 -5.90 1.13 15.69
CA ARG A 145 -6.30 0.85 17.08
C ARG A 145 -7.74 0.37 17.23
N THR A 146 -8.60 0.62 16.26
CA THR A 146 -10.02 0.21 16.32
C THR A 146 -10.30 -1.09 15.56
N LEU A 147 -9.34 -1.57 14.76
CA LEU A 147 -9.51 -2.78 13.97
C LEU A 147 -9.45 -4.06 14.83
N PRO A 148 -10.28 -5.06 14.51
CA PRO A 148 -10.21 -6.35 15.19
C PRO A 148 -8.93 -7.10 14.80
N ILE A 149 -8.37 -7.85 15.76
CA ILE A 149 -7.26 -8.76 15.48
C ILE A 149 -7.79 -9.92 14.64
N ARG A 150 -7.26 -10.08 13.43
CA ARG A 150 -7.62 -11.14 12.48
C ARG A 150 -6.41 -11.52 11.61
N SER A 151 -6.47 -12.69 10.98
CA SER A 151 -5.46 -13.15 10.00
C SER A 151 -5.63 -12.46 8.64
N ARG A 152 -5.45 -11.13 8.62
CA ARG A 152 -5.42 -10.28 7.43
C ARG A 152 -4.23 -9.33 7.54
N LEU A 153 -3.71 -8.89 6.38
CA LEU A 153 -2.59 -7.94 6.37
C LEU A 153 -2.96 -6.60 7.00
N HIS A 154 -4.23 -6.17 6.93
CA HIS A 154 -4.73 -4.97 7.62
C HIS A 154 -5.86 -5.31 8.58
#